data_AF-A0A7L3N4M6-F1
#
_entry.id   AF-A0A7L3N4M6-F1
#
_cell.length_a   1.000
_cell.length_b   1.000
_cell.length_c   1.000
_cell.angle_alpha   90.00
_cell.angle_beta   90.00
_cell.angle_gamma   90.00
#
_symmetry.space_group_name_H-M   'P 1'
#
loop_
_entity.id
_entity.type
_entity.pdbx_description
1 polymer ?
#
loop_
_entity_poly.entity_id
_entity_poly.type
_entity_poly.pdbx_seq_one_letter_code
_entity_poly.pdbx_strand_id
1 'polypeptide(L)'
;RSPCRNHDIVVSEVGRTAGQGINVLGMQPMASPFDNDFFNGLCERVRDGNTRMYYRKPWNVGVLIYDTKADKTFTSEYYHDRLKMLKEVYIEKIKYFNSDLSLKFTPTEGSNKSASEGNFKYYYTKNATLYSVLTSSKERVSLTKMKVWSILQTNQTFLHVKGKIQLGRFQMRSRDIRLTESFLDDLKFLPAEYDKGEYFKFLEDYGTHYAVSGTVGGKYELVYVLDTYAMSQIGITVEDVKRCLGYHLGVNVAYEDLEANANVDSGKCEKINVKDQCKYILILHSTFSLKLRDDAVIDDVISLVNGGTIDFSVKIKEMLLRGSKVVDIEDYIQWAKSLVDAPVVIEQRPSPIHTLVPVKMRDAYSKKQNLERAIEDYITEYSVCKCEPCKNGGTLVLLDGACTCMCSSYFKGVACQIPRS
;
A
#
# COMPACT_ATOMS: atom_id res chain seq x y z
N ARG A 1 4.42 6.69 43.22
CA ARG A 1 3.32 5.79 42.81
C ARG A 1 3.26 5.79 41.30
N SER A 2 3.09 4.64 40.64
CA SER A 2 2.91 4.59 39.19
C SER A 2 1.70 5.44 38.77
N PRO A 3 1.77 6.19 37.65
CA PRO A 3 0.66 7.01 37.18
C PRO A 3 -0.66 6.25 37.03
N CYS A 4 -0.59 4.99 36.60
CA CYS A 4 -1.75 4.11 36.42
C CYS A 4 -2.07 3.23 37.65
N ARG A 5 -1.37 3.41 38.78
CA ARG A 5 -1.51 2.62 40.00
C ARG A 5 -1.38 1.11 39.70
N ASN A 6 -2.42 0.33 40.00
CA ASN A 6 -2.42 -1.14 39.89
C ASN A 6 -3.03 -1.64 38.58
N HIS A 7 -3.36 -0.75 37.64
CA HIS A 7 -3.90 -1.15 36.35
C HIS A 7 -2.75 -1.29 35.35
N ASP A 8 -2.52 -2.52 34.90
CA ASP A 8 -1.71 -2.77 33.71
C ASP A 8 -2.58 -2.44 32.49
N ILE A 9 -2.23 -1.36 31.79
CA ILE A 9 -3.02 -0.84 30.68
C ILE A 9 -2.12 -0.85 29.45
N VAL A 10 -2.50 -1.69 28.50
CA VAL A 10 -1.80 -1.85 27.23
C VAL A 10 -1.78 -0.52 26.47
N VAL A 11 -0.66 -0.24 25.82
CA VAL A 11 -0.52 0.95 24.98
C VAL A 11 -1.35 0.77 23.71
N SER A 12 -2.00 1.84 23.26
CA SER A 12 -2.75 1.82 22.00
C SER A 12 -1.80 1.68 20.81
N GLU A 13 -1.93 0.62 20.00
CA GLU A 13 -1.20 0.50 18.71
C GLU A 13 -1.63 1.57 17.70
N VAL A 14 -2.90 1.98 17.75
CA VAL A 14 -3.39 3.15 16.99
C VAL A 14 -2.65 4.43 17.43
N GLY A 15 -2.45 4.59 18.74
CA GLY A 15 -1.67 5.69 19.31
C GLY A 15 -0.18 5.61 18.98
N ARG A 16 0.42 4.43 18.94
CA ARG A 16 1.83 4.24 18.56
C ARG A 16 2.08 4.59 17.09
N THR A 17 1.13 4.26 16.23
CA THR A 17 1.18 4.55 14.78
C THR A 17 0.94 6.03 14.45
N ALA A 18 0.37 6.80 15.38
CA ALA A 18 0.06 8.21 15.18
C ALA A 18 1.34 9.04 14.94
N GLY A 19 1.28 9.96 13.98
CA GLY A 19 2.45 10.80 13.64
C GLY A 19 3.44 10.15 12.69
N GLN A 20 3.10 9.00 12.08
CA GLN A 20 3.96 8.31 11.12
C GLN A 20 4.48 9.26 10.03
N GLY A 21 5.75 9.07 9.67
CA GLY A 21 6.41 9.79 8.58
C GLY A 21 5.77 9.49 7.22
N ILE A 22 5.90 10.44 6.30
CA ILE A 22 5.34 10.42 4.95
C ILE A 22 6.43 10.86 3.98
N ASN A 23 6.70 10.04 2.95
CA ASN A 23 7.52 10.44 1.82
C ASN A 23 6.63 10.79 0.63
N VAL A 24 6.83 11.98 0.05
CA VAL A 24 6.05 12.46 -1.11
C VAL A 24 6.23 11.59 -2.35
N LEU A 25 7.30 10.79 -2.46
CA LEU A 25 7.51 9.88 -3.60
C LEU A 25 6.92 8.47 -3.38
N GLY A 26 6.19 8.25 -2.28
CA GLY A 26 5.49 7.00 -1.99
C GLY A 26 6.27 6.01 -1.11
N MET A 27 7.53 6.28 -0.80
CA MET A 27 8.34 5.47 0.11
C MET A 27 7.75 5.46 1.53
N GLN A 28 7.83 4.33 2.21
CA GLN A 28 7.53 4.26 3.63
C GLN A 28 8.79 4.62 4.44
N PRO A 29 8.76 5.65 5.31
CA PRO A 29 9.91 5.97 6.15
C PRO A 29 10.27 4.84 7.10
N MET A 30 11.55 4.73 7.42
CA MET A 30 12.12 3.65 8.24
C MET A 30 11.92 3.86 9.74
N ALA A 31 11.74 5.10 10.19
CA ALA A 31 11.60 5.44 11.59
C ALA A 31 10.54 6.51 11.85
N SER A 32 9.94 6.48 13.04
CA SER A 32 9.05 7.53 13.52
C SER A 32 9.86 8.62 14.24
N PRO A 33 9.57 9.91 14.01
CA PRO A 33 10.17 10.99 14.78
C PRO A 33 9.58 11.09 16.20
N PHE A 34 8.39 10.52 16.45
CA PHE A 34 7.65 10.65 17.71
C PHE A 34 7.89 9.46 18.65
N ASP A 35 8.24 9.77 19.89
CA ASP A 35 8.30 8.79 20.99
C ASP A 35 6.90 8.58 21.58
N ASN A 36 6.15 7.64 21.01
CA ASN A 36 4.80 7.32 21.43
C ASN A 36 4.73 6.28 22.59
N ASP A 37 5.87 5.91 23.17
CA ASP A 37 5.92 5.18 24.44
C ASP A 37 6.12 6.13 25.64
N PHE A 38 6.28 7.43 25.38
CA PHE A 38 6.30 8.47 26.40
C PHE A 38 4.88 8.91 26.82
N PHE A 39 4.63 8.93 28.14
CA PHE A 39 3.32 9.28 28.73
C PHE A 39 3.35 10.50 29.66
N ASN A 40 4.51 11.14 29.83
CA ASN A 40 4.69 12.33 30.69
C ASN A 40 4.15 12.17 32.13
N GLY A 41 4.26 10.97 32.72
CA GLY A 41 3.74 10.71 34.06
C GLY A 41 2.20 10.72 34.19
N LEU A 42 1.47 10.72 33.07
CA LEU A 42 0.00 10.69 33.04
C LEU A 42 -0.53 9.28 32.75
N CYS A 43 -1.77 9.02 33.15
CA CYS A 43 -2.51 7.80 32.82
C CYS A 43 -3.80 8.15 32.07
N GLU A 44 -3.66 8.77 30.90
CA GLU A 44 -4.79 9.03 30.01
C GLU A 44 -5.20 7.72 29.32
N ARG A 45 -6.49 7.39 29.41
CA ARG A 45 -7.05 6.14 28.89
C ARG A 45 -8.12 6.46 27.85
N VAL A 46 -8.16 5.64 26.81
CA VAL A 46 -9.20 5.68 25.78
C VAL A 46 -9.83 4.31 25.70
N ARG A 47 -11.16 4.26 25.62
CA ARG A 47 -11.89 3.01 25.50
C ARG A 47 -12.11 2.68 24.04
N ASP A 48 -11.78 1.47 23.63
CA ASP A 48 -12.25 0.93 22.36
C ASP A 48 -13.70 0.46 22.52
N GLY A 49 -14.59 0.98 21.68
CA GLY A 49 -16.01 0.63 21.70
C GLY A 49 -16.26 -0.83 21.32
N ASN A 50 -15.42 -1.41 20.48
CA ASN A 50 -15.60 -2.78 19.98
C ASN A 50 -15.12 -3.82 21.00
N THR A 51 -13.84 -3.75 21.39
CA THR A 51 -13.27 -4.71 22.37
C THR A 51 -13.65 -4.38 23.81
N ARG A 52 -14.23 -3.21 24.08
CA ARG A 52 -14.52 -2.65 25.42
C ARG A 52 -13.29 -2.48 26.31
N MET A 53 -12.09 -2.68 25.75
CA MET A 53 -10.80 -2.54 26.42
C MET A 53 -10.42 -1.07 26.58
N TYR A 54 -9.64 -0.78 27.62
CA TYR A 54 -9.01 0.51 27.80
C TYR A 54 -7.56 0.43 27.33
N TYR A 55 -7.18 1.36 26.46
CA TYR A 55 -5.82 1.55 26.01
C TYR A 55 -5.24 2.84 26.58
N ARG A 56 -3.93 2.83 26.84
CA ARG A 56 -3.20 4.00 27.27
C ARG A 56 -2.89 4.89 26.08
N LYS A 57 -3.22 6.19 26.19
CA LYS A 57 -2.96 7.19 25.15
C LYS A 57 -1.55 7.79 25.32
N PRO A 58 -0.70 7.77 24.28
CA PRO A 58 0.61 8.42 24.32
C PRO A 58 0.52 9.93 24.56
N TRP A 59 1.56 10.52 25.16
CA TRP A 59 1.61 11.97 25.42
C TRP A 59 1.48 12.79 24.14
N ASN A 60 2.22 12.41 23.09
CA ASN A 60 2.26 13.13 21.82
C ASN A 60 0.91 13.17 21.09
N VAL A 61 0.02 12.22 21.39
CA VAL A 61 -1.29 12.12 20.77
C VAL A 61 -2.29 12.96 21.57
N GLY A 62 -2.68 14.10 21.01
CA GLY A 62 -3.64 15.02 21.64
C GLY A 62 -5.03 14.40 21.68
N VAL A 63 -5.52 13.93 20.54
CA VAL A 63 -6.82 13.26 20.39
C VAL A 63 -6.59 11.85 19.85
N LEU A 64 -7.24 10.87 20.48
CA LEU A 64 -7.29 9.48 20.01
C LEU A 64 -8.72 8.98 20.21
N ILE A 65 -9.35 8.57 19.12
CA ILE A 65 -10.73 8.07 19.11
C ILE A 65 -10.71 6.71 18.43
N TYR A 66 -11.20 5.68 19.11
CA TYR A 66 -11.51 4.39 18.49
C TYR A 66 -12.90 4.47 17.86
N ASP A 67 -12.96 4.30 16.55
CA ASP A 67 -14.20 4.29 15.78
C ASP A 67 -14.07 3.28 14.64
N THR A 68 -14.19 2.00 15.00
CA THR A 68 -14.05 0.90 14.06
C THR A 68 -15.14 0.96 12.98
N LYS A 69 -14.72 1.15 11.74
CA LYS A 69 -15.57 1.18 10.54
C LYS A 69 -14.94 0.29 9.50
N ALA A 70 -15.54 -0.87 9.26
CA ALA A 70 -15.18 -1.72 8.14
C ALA A 70 -16.15 -1.45 6.98
N ASP A 71 -15.63 -1.42 5.76
CA ASP A 71 -16.49 -1.48 4.58
C ASP A 71 -17.30 -2.78 4.65
N LYS A 72 -18.63 -2.67 4.52
CA LYS A 72 -19.52 -3.83 4.60
C LYS A 72 -19.28 -4.81 3.46
N THR A 73 -18.77 -4.32 2.33
CA THR A 73 -18.58 -5.09 1.10
C THR A 73 -17.30 -4.60 0.40
N PHE A 74 -16.58 -5.50 -0.26
CA PHE A 74 -15.54 -5.09 -1.18
C PHE A 74 -16.13 -4.25 -2.30
N THR A 75 -15.47 -3.15 -2.64
CA THR A 75 -15.76 -2.40 -3.86
C THR A 75 -14.86 -2.91 -4.97
N SER A 76 -15.37 -2.96 -6.20
CA SER A 76 -14.59 -3.43 -7.34
C SER A 76 -14.81 -2.58 -8.58
N GLU A 77 -13.71 -2.15 -9.18
CA GLU A 77 -13.67 -1.34 -10.40
C GLU A 77 -12.77 -2.05 -11.42
N TYR A 78 -12.90 -1.72 -12.70
CA TYR A 78 -12.00 -2.29 -13.71
C TYR A 78 -11.53 -1.24 -14.70
N TYR A 79 -10.34 -1.48 -15.24
CA TYR A 79 -9.64 -0.59 -16.15
C TYR A 79 -9.19 -1.36 -17.38
N HIS A 80 -9.48 -0.82 -18.56
CA HIS A 80 -8.91 -1.30 -19.83
C HIS A 80 -7.56 -0.62 -20.12
N ASP A 81 -7.38 0.59 -19.61
CA ASP A 81 -6.15 1.34 -19.77
C ASP A 81 -5.24 1.15 -18.55
N ARG A 82 -4.07 0.56 -18.81
CA ARG A 82 -3.01 0.34 -17.82
C ARG A 82 -2.50 1.64 -17.19
N LEU A 83 -2.42 2.73 -17.95
CA LEU A 83 -2.02 4.05 -17.42
C LEU A 83 -3.05 4.58 -16.45
N LYS A 84 -4.34 4.46 -16.80
CA LYS A 84 -5.43 4.84 -15.91
C LYS A 84 -5.39 4.02 -14.63
N MET A 85 -5.22 2.70 -14.74
CA MET A 85 -5.06 1.81 -13.59
C MET A 85 -3.90 2.25 -12.70
N LEU A 86 -2.70 2.45 -13.24
CA LEU A 86 -1.54 2.86 -12.43
C LEU A 86 -1.76 4.21 -11.74
N LYS A 87 -2.31 5.19 -12.45
CA LYS A 87 -2.65 6.49 -11.86
C LYS A 87 -3.63 6.35 -10.71
N GLU A 88 -4.69 5.57 -10.90
CA GLU A 88 -5.74 5.44 -9.90
C GLU A 88 -5.31 4.58 -8.69
N VAL A 89 -4.49 3.56 -8.93
CA VAL A 89 -4.12 2.55 -7.92
C VAL A 89 -2.89 2.98 -7.11
N TYR A 90 -1.85 3.48 -7.78
CA TYR A 90 -0.57 3.79 -7.14
C TYR A 90 -0.40 5.28 -6.82
N ILE A 91 -0.98 6.17 -7.63
CA ILE A 91 -0.68 7.61 -7.56
C ILE A 91 -1.75 8.40 -6.81
N GLU A 92 -3.02 7.96 -6.78
CA GLU A 92 -4.03 8.68 -5.98
C GLU A 92 -3.64 8.80 -4.50
N LYS A 93 -2.80 7.88 -4.01
CA LYS A 93 -2.21 7.89 -2.66
C LYS A 93 -1.33 9.12 -2.41
N ILE A 94 -0.90 9.84 -3.46
CA ILE A 94 0.03 10.98 -3.44
C ILE A 94 -0.67 12.30 -3.86
N LYS A 95 -2.00 12.30 -4.09
CA LYS A 95 -2.78 13.49 -4.51
C LYS A 95 -2.52 14.76 -3.69
N TYR A 96 -2.15 14.63 -2.42
CA TYR A 96 -1.83 15.78 -1.55
C TYR A 96 -0.60 16.58 -2.00
N PHE A 97 0.29 16.00 -2.80
CA PHE A 97 1.62 16.57 -3.07
C PHE A 97 1.84 17.02 -4.52
N ASN A 98 0.83 16.91 -5.40
CA ASN A 98 0.95 17.23 -6.84
C ASN A 98 2.23 16.68 -7.48
N SER A 99 2.65 15.48 -7.08
CA SER A 99 3.83 14.86 -7.67
C SER A 99 3.52 14.43 -9.09
N ASP A 100 4.45 14.67 -10.01
CA ASP A 100 4.45 14.04 -11.32
C ASP A 100 4.54 12.50 -11.18
N LEU A 101 4.60 11.77 -12.31
CA LEU A 101 4.67 10.30 -12.36
C LEU A 101 6.04 9.76 -11.89
N SER A 102 6.48 10.20 -10.70
CA SER A 102 7.77 9.93 -10.09
C SER A 102 7.59 9.25 -8.75
N LEU A 103 8.06 8.01 -8.67
CA LEU A 103 7.89 7.13 -7.52
C LEU A 103 9.25 6.65 -7.02
N LYS A 104 9.39 6.57 -5.71
CA LYS A 104 10.54 5.99 -5.06
C LYS A 104 10.07 5.17 -3.87
N PHE A 105 10.43 3.89 -3.83
CA PHE A 105 10.11 2.96 -2.76
C PHE A 105 11.35 2.37 -2.11
N THR A 106 12.49 2.41 -2.80
CA THR A 106 13.75 1.87 -2.29
C THR A 106 14.63 3.02 -1.80
N PRO A 107 15.06 3.01 -0.52
CA PRO A 107 16.03 3.99 -0.03
C PRO A 107 17.37 3.75 -0.73
N THR A 108 17.99 4.82 -1.22
CA THR A 108 19.31 4.77 -1.88
C THR A 108 20.41 5.34 -1.00
N GLU A 109 20.05 6.21 -0.06
CA GLU A 109 20.98 6.93 0.80
C GLU A 109 21.09 6.31 2.21
N GLY A 110 20.48 5.13 2.40
CA GLY A 110 20.23 4.52 3.71
C GLY A 110 21.48 4.06 4.49
N SER A 111 21.55 4.46 5.76
CA SER A 111 22.28 3.75 6.81
C SER A 111 21.57 2.42 7.15
N ASN A 112 22.32 1.40 7.59
CA ASN A 112 21.82 0.15 8.18
C ASN A 112 21.10 0.39 9.53
N LYS A 113 20.09 1.28 9.57
CA LYS A 113 19.25 1.46 10.74
C LYS A 113 18.29 0.29 10.79
N SER A 114 18.62 -0.67 11.66
CA SER A 114 17.64 -1.63 12.15
C SER A 114 16.55 -0.81 12.81
N ALA A 115 15.31 -0.88 12.31
CA ALA A 115 14.14 -0.30 12.96
C ALA A 115 14.20 -0.65 14.47
N SER A 116 14.45 0.36 15.31
CA SER A 116 14.65 0.18 16.75
C SER A 116 13.40 -0.42 17.36
N GLU A 117 13.57 -1.49 18.16
CA GLU A 117 12.78 -2.13 19.25
C GLU A 117 11.27 -1.86 19.49
N GLY A 118 10.58 -1.07 18.67
CA GLY A 118 9.12 -1.05 18.53
C GLY A 118 8.72 -1.91 17.34
N ASN A 119 7.54 -2.53 17.40
CA ASN A 119 6.98 -3.48 16.43
C ASN A 119 6.81 -2.98 14.98
N PHE A 120 7.41 -1.87 14.57
CA PHE A 120 7.32 -1.29 13.24
C PHE A 120 8.36 -1.86 12.26
N LYS A 121 8.39 -3.19 12.09
CA LYS A 121 9.11 -3.83 10.97
C LYS A 121 8.20 -3.97 9.75
N TYR A 122 7.79 -2.86 9.14
CA TYR A 122 7.04 -2.89 7.88
C TYR A 122 7.97 -2.63 6.68
N TYR A 123 8.71 -3.65 6.27
CA TYR A 123 9.33 -3.64 4.93
C TYR A 123 8.28 -4.11 3.91
N TYR A 124 7.42 -3.20 3.46
CA TYR A 124 6.49 -3.51 2.37
C TYR A 124 7.18 -3.35 1.01
N THR A 125 7.35 -4.47 0.30
CA THR A 125 7.99 -4.56 -1.02
C THR A 125 7.07 -4.07 -2.16
N LYS A 126 6.57 -2.83 -2.11
CA LYS A 126 5.76 -2.25 -3.20
C LYS A 126 6.52 -2.12 -4.53
N ASN A 127 7.86 -2.12 -4.46
CA ASN A 127 8.72 -1.99 -5.63
C ASN A 127 8.57 -3.17 -6.61
N ALA A 128 8.68 -4.40 -6.13
CA ALA A 128 8.66 -5.60 -6.98
C ALA A 128 7.32 -5.77 -7.73
N THR A 129 6.20 -5.41 -7.08
CA THR A 129 4.86 -5.50 -7.65
C THR A 129 4.56 -4.37 -8.64
N LEU A 130 5.13 -3.18 -8.45
CA LEU A 130 4.98 -2.10 -9.42
C LEU A 130 5.88 -2.30 -10.65
N TYR A 131 7.12 -2.75 -10.43
CA TYR A 131 8.04 -3.06 -11.53
C TYR A 131 7.47 -4.14 -12.45
N SER A 132 6.86 -5.19 -11.88
CA SER A 132 6.19 -6.22 -12.69
C SER A 132 5.04 -5.63 -13.50
N VAL A 133 4.27 -4.67 -12.98
CA VAL A 133 3.18 -3.99 -13.72
C VAL A 133 3.70 -3.07 -14.83
N LEU A 134 4.79 -2.36 -14.59
CA LEU A 134 5.42 -1.51 -15.60
C LEU A 134 6.03 -2.34 -16.74
N THR A 135 6.59 -3.50 -16.41
CA THR A 135 7.27 -4.39 -17.38
C THR A 135 6.37 -5.48 -17.97
N SER A 136 5.18 -5.74 -17.40
CA SER A 136 4.25 -6.74 -17.91
C SER A 136 3.65 -6.29 -19.24
N SER A 137 4.31 -6.66 -20.33
CA SER A 137 3.70 -6.73 -21.66
C SER A 137 3.89 -8.15 -22.18
N LYS A 138 2.92 -9.03 -21.93
CA LYS A 138 2.90 -10.34 -22.58
C LYS A 138 2.49 -10.12 -24.04
N GLU A 139 3.37 -10.46 -24.99
CA GLU A 139 3.00 -10.56 -26.41
C GLU A 139 2.66 -12.04 -26.68
N ARG A 140 1.39 -12.36 -27.00
CA ARG A 140 1.02 -13.72 -27.44
C ARG A 140 1.31 -13.86 -28.94
N VAL A 141 1.94 -14.98 -29.32
CA VAL A 141 2.12 -15.37 -30.72
C VAL A 141 1.09 -16.45 -31.04
N SER A 142 0.12 -16.16 -31.91
CA SER A 142 -0.88 -17.14 -32.33
C SER A 142 -0.39 -17.91 -33.56
N LEU A 143 -0.26 -19.23 -33.44
CA LEU A 143 0.06 -20.11 -34.56
C LEU A 143 -1.25 -20.48 -35.28
N THR A 144 -1.78 -19.61 -36.13
CA THR A 144 -2.87 -20.04 -37.03
C THR A 144 -2.28 -20.89 -38.16
N LYS A 145 -2.97 -21.97 -38.58
CA LYS A 145 -2.61 -22.89 -39.68
C LYS A 145 -2.65 -22.21 -41.07
N MET A 146 -1.96 -21.10 -41.24
CA MET A 146 -1.64 -20.47 -42.52
C MET A 146 -0.50 -19.49 -42.23
N LYS A 147 0.52 -19.44 -43.09
CA LYS A 147 1.75 -18.62 -43.00
C LYS A 147 1.48 -17.11 -42.79
N VAL A 148 0.98 -16.71 -41.63
CA VAL A 148 0.84 -15.31 -41.19
C VAL A 148 1.11 -15.30 -39.69
N TRP A 149 2.26 -14.74 -39.30
CA TRP A 149 2.57 -14.46 -37.90
C TRP A 149 1.71 -13.25 -37.47
N SER A 150 0.44 -13.45 -37.12
CA SER A 150 -0.34 -12.41 -36.46
C SER A 150 -0.03 -12.44 -34.97
N ILE A 151 0.63 -11.38 -34.48
CA ILE A 151 0.78 -11.13 -33.05
C ILE A 151 -0.61 -10.72 -32.55
N LEU A 152 -1.38 -11.67 -32.01
CA LEU A 152 -2.64 -11.37 -31.32
C LEU A 152 -2.27 -10.76 -29.98
N GLN A 153 -2.33 -9.44 -29.90
CA GLN A 153 -2.08 -8.71 -28.68
C GLN A 153 -3.21 -8.95 -27.69
N THR A 154 -2.84 -9.29 -26.46
CA THR A 154 -3.77 -9.37 -25.34
C THR A 154 -4.08 -7.95 -24.90
N ASN A 155 -5.30 -7.49 -25.15
CA ASN A 155 -5.84 -6.43 -24.31
C ASN A 155 -5.91 -7.02 -22.90
N GLN A 156 -5.38 -6.30 -21.92
CA GLN A 156 -5.48 -6.68 -20.52
C GLN A 156 -6.55 -5.82 -19.87
N THR A 157 -7.42 -6.45 -19.10
CA THR A 157 -8.36 -5.75 -18.23
C THR A 157 -7.89 -5.90 -16.80
N PHE A 158 -7.76 -4.80 -16.07
CA PHE A 158 -7.33 -4.80 -14.68
C PHE A 158 -8.54 -4.69 -13.78
N LEU A 159 -8.86 -5.73 -13.03
CA LEU A 159 -9.92 -5.73 -12.02
C LEU A 159 -9.32 -5.34 -10.67
N HIS A 160 -9.68 -4.18 -10.16
CA HIS A 160 -9.21 -3.64 -8.88
C HIS A 160 -10.28 -3.85 -7.80
N VAL A 161 -9.94 -4.62 -6.78
CA VAL A 161 -10.77 -4.92 -5.62
C VAL A 161 -10.22 -4.16 -4.42
N LYS A 162 -11.08 -3.41 -3.72
CA LYS A 162 -10.73 -2.53 -2.60
C LYS A 162 -11.58 -2.86 -1.37
N GLY A 163 -10.94 -2.97 -0.21
CA GLY A 163 -11.58 -2.99 1.09
C GLY A 163 -10.80 -2.13 2.09
N LYS A 164 -11.50 -1.38 2.93
CA LYS A 164 -10.91 -0.54 3.97
C LYS A 164 -11.47 -0.91 5.34
N ILE A 165 -10.58 -1.03 6.32
CA ILE A 165 -10.95 -1.11 7.74
C ILE A 165 -10.31 0.07 8.45
N GLN A 166 -11.13 0.94 9.01
CA GLN A 166 -10.71 1.99 9.93
C GLN A 166 -10.86 1.46 11.37
N LEU A 167 -9.85 1.65 12.20
CA LEU A 167 -9.88 1.32 13.64
C LEU A 167 -10.07 2.57 14.49
N GLY A 168 -9.48 3.68 14.08
CA GLY A 168 -9.54 4.91 14.86
C GLY A 168 -9.00 6.13 14.13
N ARG A 169 -9.04 7.26 14.84
CA ARG A 169 -8.54 8.56 14.39
C ARG A 169 -7.63 9.16 15.43
N PHE A 170 -6.64 9.91 14.96
CA PHE A 170 -5.72 10.60 15.83
C PHE A 170 -5.50 12.05 15.40
N GLN A 171 -5.06 12.85 16.37
CA GLN A 171 -4.49 14.17 16.16
C GLN A 171 -3.31 14.36 17.10
N MET A 172 -2.16 14.75 16.55
CA MET A 172 -0.94 15.02 17.29
C MET A 172 -1.03 16.34 18.04
N ARG A 173 -0.33 16.44 19.16
CA ARG A 173 -0.09 17.72 19.84
C ARG A 173 0.80 18.61 18.97
N SER A 174 0.60 19.92 19.08
CA SER A 174 1.40 20.93 18.38
C SER A 174 2.52 21.54 19.23
N ARG A 175 2.53 21.27 20.54
CA ARG A 175 3.49 21.81 21.51
C ARG A 175 3.93 20.72 22.46
N ASP A 176 5.13 20.90 23.01
CA ASP A 176 5.76 20.01 23.99
C ASP A 176 5.77 18.54 23.56
N ILE A 177 5.92 18.31 22.25
CA ILE A 177 6.06 16.97 21.68
C ILE A 177 7.38 16.33 22.15
N ARG A 178 7.33 15.01 22.38
CA ARG A 178 8.49 14.18 22.68
C ARG A 178 8.94 13.47 21.41
N LEU A 179 10.12 13.85 20.94
CA LEU A 179 10.78 13.20 19.81
C LEU A 179 11.63 12.03 20.31
N THR A 180 11.86 11.06 19.43
CA THR A 180 12.77 9.93 19.71
C THR A 180 14.21 10.43 19.83
N GLU A 181 15.03 9.72 20.62
CA GLU A 181 16.45 10.06 20.77
C GLU A 181 17.19 9.92 19.44
N SER A 182 16.88 8.89 18.66
CA SER A 182 17.44 8.69 17.31
C SER A 182 17.18 9.88 16.39
N PHE A 183 15.94 10.39 16.35
CA PHE A 183 15.61 11.55 15.52
C PHE A 183 16.37 12.81 15.96
N LEU A 184 16.48 13.04 17.27
CA LEU A 184 17.22 14.17 17.81
C LEU A 184 18.72 14.06 17.53
N ASP A 185 19.29 12.87 17.60
CA ASP A 185 20.70 12.63 17.32
C ASP A 185 21.01 12.78 15.83
N ASP A 186 20.19 12.22 14.95
CA ASP A 186 20.31 12.42 13.51
C ASP A 186 20.21 13.89 13.12
N LEU A 187 19.28 14.64 13.73
CA LEU A 187 19.20 16.09 13.58
C LEU A 187 20.49 16.80 14.05
N LYS A 188 21.15 16.33 15.11
CA LYS A 188 22.43 16.90 15.56
C LYS A 188 23.56 16.62 14.57
N PHE A 189 23.59 15.43 13.96
CA PHE A 189 24.59 15.03 12.97
C PHE A 189 24.45 15.74 11.63
N LEU A 190 23.26 16.25 11.28
CA LEU A 190 23.10 17.07 10.08
C LEU A 190 24.05 18.28 10.09
N PRO A 191 24.82 18.53 9.01
CA PRO A 191 25.70 19.67 8.92
C PRO A 191 24.92 20.98 8.86
N ALA A 192 25.50 22.05 9.44
CA ALA A 192 24.91 23.40 9.36
C ALA A 192 24.99 23.99 7.95
N GLU A 193 26.04 23.64 7.22
CA GLU A 193 26.14 23.86 5.77
C GLU A 193 25.35 22.78 5.04
N TYR A 194 24.74 23.14 3.91
CA TYR A 194 23.88 22.23 3.16
C TYR A 194 24.70 21.14 2.47
N ASP A 195 24.56 19.91 2.93
CA ASP A 195 25.03 18.70 2.25
C ASP A 195 23.83 17.92 1.72
N LYS A 196 23.74 17.76 0.40
CA LYS A 196 22.59 17.12 -0.22
C LYS A 196 22.40 15.66 0.23
N GLY A 197 23.48 14.89 0.35
CA GLY A 197 23.43 13.47 0.67
C GLY A 197 22.95 13.22 2.09
N GLU A 198 23.52 13.95 3.06
CA GLU A 198 23.14 13.82 4.48
C GLU A 198 21.67 14.20 4.72
N TYR A 199 21.19 15.26 4.07
CA TYR A 199 19.80 15.66 4.20
C TYR A 199 18.85 14.72 3.46
N PHE A 200 19.22 14.17 2.30
CA PHE A 200 18.40 13.18 1.60
C PHE A 200 18.24 11.92 2.43
N LYS A 201 19.33 11.40 3.01
CA LYS A 201 19.30 10.28 3.94
C LYS A 201 18.32 10.51 5.10
N PHE A 202 18.33 11.70 5.69
CA PHE A 202 17.36 12.05 6.74
C PHE A 202 15.90 12.00 6.26
N LEU A 203 15.62 12.50 5.05
CA LEU A 203 14.28 12.44 4.44
C LEU A 203 13.85 11.01 4.07
N GLU A 204 14.80 10.12 3.78
CA GLU A 204 14.52 8.70 3.55
C GLU A 204 14.20 7.95 4.86
N ASP A 205 14.94 8.26 5.93
CA ASP A 205 14.75 7.64 7.24
C ASP A 205 13.42 8.05 7.90
N TYR A 206 13.09 9.35 7.89
CA TYR A 206 11.95 9.91 8.63
C TYR A 206 10.79 10.39 7.76
N GLY A 207 11.01 10.50 6.45
CA GLY A 207 10.06 11.07 5.51
C GLY A 207 10.22 12.58 5.34
N THR A 208 9.64 13.09 4.26
CA THR A 208 9.56 14.53 3.95
C THR A 208 8.56 15.28 4.81
N HIS A 209 7.54 14.57 5.28
CA HIS A 209 6.41 15.08 6.05
C HIS A 209 6.08 14.08 7.16
N TYR A 210 5.21 14.45 8.08
CA TYR A 210 4.60 13.55 9.06
C TYR A 210 3.10 13.80 9.14
N ALA A 211 2.33 12.82 9.61
CA ALA A 211 0.89 12.96 9.76
C ALA A 211 0.53 13.73 11.04
N VAL A 212 0.02 14.97 10.94
CA VAL A 212 -0.46 15.72 12.12
C VAL A 212 -1.81 15.21 12.63
N SER A 213 -2.61 14.64 11.75
CA SER A 213 -3.87 13.97 12.07
C SER A 213 -4.19 12.98 10.97
N GLY A 214 -5.05 12.02 11.27
CA GLY A 214 -5.40 10.99 10.29
C GLY A 214 -6.31 9.91 10.82
N THR A 215 -6.56 8.95 9.96
CA THR A 215 -7.27 7.70 10.26
C THR A 215 -6.29 6.54 10.18
N VAL A 216 -6.46 5.57 11.08
CA VAL A 216 -5.57 4.42 11.25
C VAL A 216 -6.39 3.15 11.11
N GLY A 217 -5.82 2.15 10.45
CA GLY A 217 -6.42 0.85 10.22
C GLY A 217 -5.67 0.08 9.13
N GLY A 218 -6.35 -0.37 8.09
CA GLY A 218 -5.75 -1.09 6.98
C GLY A 218 -6.50 -0.91 5.66
N LYS A 219 -5.78 -1.11 4.54
CA LYS A 219 -6.36 -1.21 3.20
C LYS A 219 -6.03 -2.56 2.61
N TYR A 220 -7.04 -3.28 2.13
CA TYR A 220 -6.91 -4.53 1.43
C TYR A 220 -7.22 -4.30 -0.05
N GLU A 221 -6.18 -4.21 -0.86
CA GLU A 221 -6.30 -3.89 -2.28
C GLU A 221 -5.63 -4.97 -3.12
N LEU A 222 -6.35 -5.53 -4.09
CA LEU A 222 -5.86 -6.53 -5.04
C LEU A 222 -6.18 -6.07 -6.47
N VAL A 223 -5.21 -6.18 -7.37
CA VAL A 223 -5.42 -5.93 -8.81
C VAL A 223 -5.20 -7.23 -9.58
N TYR A 224 -6.28 -7.75 -10.13
CA TYR A 224 -6.28 -8.91 -11.01
C TYR A 224 -6.01 -8.46 -12.45
N VAL A 225 -4.96 -9.01 -13.06
CA VAL A 225 -4.66 -8.80 -14.48
C VAL A 225 -5.40 -9.89 -15.26
N LEU A 226 -6.40 -9.49 -16.04
CA LEU A 226 -7.25 -10.39 -16.81
C LEU A 226 -6.88 -10.34 -18.29
N ASP A 227 -6.82 -11.50 -18.93
CA ASP A 227 -6.57 -11.61 -20.36
C ASP A 227 -7.88 -11.48 -21.15
N THR A 228 -8.09 -10.34 -21.80
CA THR A 228 -9.31 -10.07 -22.56
C THR A 228 -9.47 -11.03 -23.75
N TYR A 229 -8.38 -11.51 -24.35
CA TYR A 229 -8.45 -12.46 -25.46
C TYR A 229 -8.93 -13.82 -24.94
N ALA A 230 -8.31 -14.36 -23.89
CA ALA A 230 -8.72 -15.62 -23.30
C ALA A 230 -10.20 -15.57 -22.85
N MET A 231 -10.60 -14.48 -22.19
CA MET A 231 -11.99 -14.21 -21.82
C MET A 231 -12.94 -14.24 -23.02
N SER A 232 -12.56 -13.62 -24.16
CA SER A 232 -13.38 -13.58 -25.37
C SER A 232 -13.57 -14.95 -26.03
N GLN A 233 -12.54 -15.82 -26.01
CA GLN A 233 -12.59 -17.14 -26.64
C GLN A 233 -13.60 -18.08 -25.95
N ILE A 234 -13.81 -17.87 -24.66
CA ILE A 234 -14.64 -18.74 -23.80
C ILE A 234 -15.93 -18.04 -23.34
N GLY A 235 -16.19 -16.81 -23.81
CA GLY A 235 -17.43 -16.08 -23.52
C GLY A 235 -17.56 -15.60 -22.07
N ILE A 236 -16.45 -15.30 -21.40
CA ILE A 236 -16.41 -14.84 -20.00
C ILE A 236 -16.28 -13.32 -19.93
N THR A 237 -17.05 -12.69 -19.03
CA THR A 237 -17.00 -11.25 -18.76
C THR A 237 -16.24 -10.94 -17.47
N VAL A 238 -15.93 -9.66 -17.21
CA VAL A 238 -15.30 -9.23 -15.95
C VAL A 238 -16.23 -9.52 -14.77
N GLU A 239 -17.53 -9.39 -14.97
CA GLU A 239 -18.58 -9.69 -14.01
C GLU A 239 -18.61 -11.17 -13.63
N ASP A 240 -18.37 -12.07 -14.59
CA ASP A 240 -18.22 -13.51 -14.33
C ASP A 240 -16.99 -13.81 -13.47
N VAL A 241 -15.87 -13.13 -13.74
CA VAL A 241 -14.65 -13.23 -12.94
C VAL A 241 -14.90 -12.69 -11.52
N LYS A 242 -15.54 -11.52 -11.38
CA LYS A 242 -15.93 -10.96 -10.07
C LYS A 242 -16.80 -11.93 -9.27
N ARG A 243 -17.76 -12.57 -9.94
CA ARG A 243 -18.65 -13.55 -9.32
C ARG A 243 -17.90 -14.82 -8.88
N CYS A 244 -17.00 -15.33 -9.72
CA CYS A 244 -16.14 -16.45 -9.36
C CYS A 244 -15.26 -16.14 -8.14
N LEU A 245 -14.63 -14.97 -8.12
CA LEU A 245 -13.79 -14.54 -6.99
C LEU A 245 -14.60 -14.23 -5.71
N GLY A 246 -15.94 -14.30 -5.75
CA GLY A 246 -16.79 -14.06 -4.59
C GLY A 246 -17.07 -12.58 -4.29
N TYR A 247 -16.66 -11.66 -5.17
CA TYR A 247 -16.83 -10.21 -4.99
C TYR A 247 -18.18 -9.67 -5.48
N HIS A 248 -19.02 -10.51 -6.10
CA HIS A 248 -20.37 -10.14 -6.58
C HIS A 248 -21.40 -10.07 -5.44
N LEU A 249 -21.15 -10.74 -4.33
CA LEU A 249 -22.04 -10.71 -3.18
C LEU A 249 -21.61 -9.55 -2.31
N GLY A 250 -22.57 -8.66 -2.01
CA GLY A 250 -22.48 -7.76 -0.86
C GLY A 250 -22.54 -8.59 0.42
N VAL A 251 -21.56 -9.47 0.62
CA VAL A 251 -21.38 -10.24 1.84
C VAL A 251 -21.17 -9.20 2.91
N ASN A 252 -22.23 -8.91 3.67
CA ASN A 252 -22.12 -8.28 4.97
C ASN A 252 -21.13 -9.16 5.76
N VAL A 253 -19.86 -8.77 5.77
CA VAL A 253 -18.92 -9.28 6.77
C VAL A 253 -19.35 -8.61 8.06
N ALA A 254 -20.40 -9.17 8.69
CA ALA A 254 -20.88 -8.74 9.98
C ALA A 254 -19.73 -8.97 10.96
N TYR A 255 -19.13 -7.86 11.41
CA TYR A 255 -18.06 -7.85 12.41
C TYR A 255 -18.64 -7.94 13.83
N GLU A 256 -19.75 -8.65 13.99
CA GLU A 256 -20.37 -8.97 15.27
C GLU A 256 -20.29 -10.50 15.42
N ASP A 257 -19.87 -10.96 16.61
CA ASP A 257 -19.74 -12.37 17.03
C ASP A 257 -18.33 -13.00 17.01
N LEU A 258 -17.34 -12.25 17.49
CA LEU A 258 -16.27 -12.87 18.28
C LEU A 258 -16.73 -12.85 19.75
N GLU A 259 -16.97 -14.04 20.31
CA GLU A 259 -17.45 -14.33 21.67
C GLU A 259 -18.97 -14.46 21.86
N ALA A 260 -19.57 -15.51 21.29
CA ALA A 260 -20.65 -16.22 21.99
C ALA A 260 -20.79 -17.64 21.44
N ASN A 261 -20.71 -18.63 22.31
CA ASN A 261 -21.30 -19.95 22.08
C ASN A 261 -22.81 -19.78 21.93
N ALA A 262 -23.28 -19.48 20.72
CA ALA A 262 -24.68 -19.40 20.40
C ALA A 262 -24.96 -20.32 19.21
N ASN A 263 -25.74 -21.38 19.47
CA ASN A 263 -26.46 -22.11 18.45
C ASN A 263 -27.35 -21.12 17.69
N VAL A 264 -26.83 -20.56 16.59
CA VAL A 264 -27.64 -19.82 15.64
C VAL A 264 -28.14 -20.84 14.63
N ASP A 265 -29.45 -21.04 14.68
CA ASP A 265 -30.22 -21.85 13.75
C ASP A 265 -29.78 -21.54 12.32
N SER A 266 -29.21 -22.56 11.67
CA SER A 266 -28.63 -22.52 10.34
C SER A 266 -29.73 -22.33 9.30
N GLY A 267 -30.27 -21.11 9.23
CA GLY A 267 -31.20 -20.67 8.22
C GLY A 267 -30.52 -20.58 6.86
N LYS A 268 -30.51 -21.71 6.14
CA LYS A 268 -30.39 -21.83 4.68
C LYS A 268 -29.47 -20.80 4.01
N CYS A 269 -28.21 -20.77 4.38
CA CYS A 269 -27.18 -20.47 3.39
C CYS A 269 -27.03 -21.73 2.56
N GLU A 270 -27.68 -21.78 1.40
CA GLU A 270 -27.26 -22.71 0.35
C GLU A 270 -25.75 -22.50 0.20
N LYS A 271 -24.98 -23.53 0.55
CA LYS A 271 -23.56 -23.60 0.22
C LYS A 271 -23.49 -23.56 -1.30
N ILE A 272 -23.43 -22.37 -1.88
CA ILE A 272 -23.04 -22.22 -3.28
C ILE A 272 -21.62 -22.76 -3.31
N ASN A 273 -21.44 -23.98 -3.83
CA ASN A 273 -20.15 -24.60 -4.03
C ASN A 273 -19.38 -23.79 -5.09
N VAL A 274 -18.77 -22.68 -4.68
CA VAL A 274 -17.90 -21.82 -5.51
C VAL A 274 -16.70 -22.60 -6.06
N LYS A 275 -16.37 -23.75 -5.47
CA LYS A 275 -15.32 -24.66 -5.94
C LYS A 275 -15.52 -25.23 -7.34
N ASP A 276 -16.77 -25.39 -7.80
CA ASP A 276 -17.02 -26.07 -9.08
C ASP A 276 -17.11 -25.10 -10.28
N GLN A 277 -17.52 -23.84 -10.06
CA GLN A 277 -17.62 -22.84 -11.13
C GLN A 277 -16.27 -22.15 -11.43
N CYS A 278 -15.45 -21.83 -10.43
CA CYS A 278 -14.11 -21.29 -10.68
C CYS A 278 -13.14 -22.32 -11.28
N LYS A 279 -13.36 -23.62 -11.00
CA LYS A 279 -12.63 -24.69 -11.68
C LYS A 279 -12.82 -24.63 -13.19
N TYR A 280 -14.03 -24.35 -13.69
CA TYR A 280 -14.30 -24.21 -15.13
C TYR A 280 -13.69 -22.96 -15.76
N ILE A 281 -13.59 -21.85 -15.01
CA ILE A 281 -12.97 -20.59 -15.47
C ILE A 281 -11.44 -20.69 -15.51
N LEU A 282 -10.85 -21.46 -14.58
CA LEU A 282 -9.40 -21.69 -14.49
C LEU A 282 -8.91 -22.91 -15.28
N ILE A 283 -9.79 -23.85 -15.64
CA ILE A 283 -9.48 -25.08 -16.36
C ILE A 283 -10.27 -25.10 -17.67
N LEU A 284 -9.75 -24.44 -18.71
CA LEU A 284 -10.03 -24.85 -20.07
C LEU A 284 -8.84 -25.62 -20.61
N HIS A 285 -8.56 -26.78 -19.99
CA HIS A 285 -7.50 -27.66 -20.48
C HIS A 285 -7.75 -29.12 -20.11
N SER A 286 -8.58 -29.83 -20.90
CA SER A 286 -8.43 -31.28 -21.02
C SER A 286 -9.07 -31.95 -22.27
N THR A 287 -9.75 -31.25 -23.17
CA THR A 287 -10.41 -31.93 -24.32
C THR A 287 -10.01 -31.45 -25.72
N PHE A 288 -9.11 -30.48 -25.86
CA PHE A 288 -8.58 -30.11 -27.19
C PHE A 288 -7.08 -29.79 -27.15
N SER A 289 -6.27 -30.85 -27.02
CA SER A 289 -4.81 -30.79 -27.10
C SER A 289 -4.32 -30.33 -28.49
N LEU A 290 -4.17 -29.03 -28.68
CA LEU A 290 -3.22 -28.44 -29.65
C LEU A 290 -2.64 -27.13 -29.10
N LYS A 291 -1.59 -27.25 -28.28
CA LYS A 291 -0.52 -26.25 -28.04
C LYS A 291 -0.94 -24.76 -28.00
N LEU A 292 -1.47 -24.30 -26.87
CA LEU A 292 -1.28 -22.92 -26.39
C LEU A 292 -0.92 -23.04 -24.90
N ARG A 293 0.25 -22.54 -24.50
CA ARG A 293 0.83 -22.75 -23.15
C ARG A 293 0.39 -21.72 -22.12
N ASP A 294 -0.51 -20.77 -22.45
CA ASP A 294 -0.82 -19.62 -21.60
C ASP A 294 -2.30 -19.19 -21.68
N ASP A 295 -3.29 -20.06 -21.45
CA ASP A 295 -4.72 -19.71 -21.60
C ASP A 295 -5.45 -19.38 -20.30
N ALA A 296 -4.72 -18.97 -19.25
CA ALA A 296 -5.35 -18.54 -18.01
C ALA A 296 -6.11 -17.21 -18.18
N VAL A 297 -7.37 -17.16 -17.73
CA VAL A 297 -8.17 -15.92 -17.68
C VAL A 297 -7.52 -14.88 -16.78
N ILE A 298 -6.93 -15.31 -15.66
CA ILE A 298 -6.20 -14.46 -14.72
C ILE A 298 -4.70 -14.65 -14.98
N ASP A 299 -4.12 -13.66 -15.63
CA ASP A 299 -2.69 -13.59 -15.93
C ASP A 299 -1.87 -13.42 -14.65
N ASP A 300 -2.28 -12.48 -13.79
CA ASP A 300 -1.54 -12.11 -12.59
C ASP A 300 -2.44 -11.52 -11.50
N VAL A 301 -1.95 -11.51 -10.26
CA VAL A 301 -2.60 -10.86 -9.12
C VAL A 301 -1.57 -10.03 -8.38
N ILE A 302 -1.82 -8.74 -8.31
CA ILE A 302 -0.95 -7.75 -7.68
C ILE A 302 -1.55 -7.39 -6.32
N SER A 303 -0.78 -7.63 -5.25
CA SER A 303 -1.20 -7.28 -3.89
C SER A 303 -0.71 -5.88 -3.51
N LEU A 304 -1.65 -5.07 -3.03
CA LEU A 304 -1.44 -3.71 -2.51
C LEU A 304 -1.99 -3.56 -1.10
N VAL A 305 -2.11 -4.69 -0.40
CA VAL A 305 -2.50 -4.75 1.00
C VAL A 305 -1.55 -3.89 1.83
N ASN A 306 -2.10 -3.03 2.68
CA ASN A 306 -1.36 -2.17 3.59
C ASN A 306 -1.91 -2.37 5.00
N GLY A 307 -1.01 -2.59 5.95
CA GLY A 307 -1.34 -2.96 7.33
C GLY A 307 -1.53 -4.46 7.51
N GLY A 308 -1.54 -4.90 8.76
CA GLY A 308 -1.56 -6.28 9.17
C GLY A 308 -0.15 -6.80 9.46
N THR A 309 -0.06 -7.92 10.17
CA THR A 309 1.23 -8.46 10.62
C THR A 309 2.11 -8.92 9.47
N ILE A 310 3.41 -9.04 9.75
CA ILE A 310 4.40 -9.54 8.78
C ILE A 310 4.03 -10.94 8.31
N ASP A 311 3.57 -11.81 9.23
CA ASP A 311 3.17 -13.18 8.94
C ASP A 311 2.09 -13.23 7.85
N PHE A 312 1.08 -12.34 7.93
CA PHE A 312 0.06 -12.24 6.89
C PHE A 312 0.64 -11.79 5.55
N SER A 313 1.49 -10.76 5.58
CA SER A 313 2.10 -10.19 4.37
C SER A 313 3.03 -11.21 3.66
N VAL A 314 3.72 -12.05 4.43
CA VAL A 314 4.52 -13.17 3.91
C VAL A 314 3.63 -14.27 3.34
N LYS A 315 2.57 -14.65 4.05
CA LYS A 315 1.61 -15.67 3.61
C LYS A 315 1.01 -15.31 2.25
N ILE A 316 0.45 -14.11 2.10
CA ILE A 316 -0.19 -13.69 0.85
C ILE A 316 0.82 -13.63 -0.29
N LYS A 317 2.04 -13.14 -0.03
CA LYS A 317 3.12 -13.12 -1.03
C LYS A 317 3.51 -14.52 -1.49
N GLU A 318 3.68 -15.45 -0.56
CA GLU A 318 4.01 -16.84 -0.87
C GLU A 318 2.90 -17.52 -1.68
N MET A 319 1.63 -17.27 -1.33
CA MET A 319 0.48 -17.78 -2.07
C MET A 319 0.47 -17.27 -3.52
N LEU A 320 0.72 -15.98 -3.74
CA LEU A 320 0.78 -15.39 -5.07
C LEU A 320 1.98 -15.90 -5.88
N LEU A 321 3.16 -16.05 -5.25
CA LEU A 321 4.35 -16.61 -5.88
C LEU A 321 4.18 -18.08 -6.28
N ARG A 322 3.39 -18.84 -5.52
CA ARG A 322 2.99 -20.22 -5.86
C ARG A 322 1.92 -20.29 -6.96
N GLY A 323 1.49 -19.16 -7.50
CA GLY A 323 0.54 -19.08 -8.60
C GLY A 323 -0.93 -19.12 -8.17
N SER A 324 -1.24 -18.91 -6.89
CA SER A 324 -2.65 -18.79 -6.47
C SER A 324 -3.28 -17.57 -7.13
N LYS A 325 -4.37 -17.80 -7.87
CA LYS A 325 -5.13 -16.74 -8.56
C LYS A 325 -6.43 -16.39 -7.84
N VAL A 326 -6.73 -17.07 -6.74
CA VAL A 326 -7.91 -16.81 -5.90
C VAL A 326 -7.42 -16.54 -4.50
N VAL A 327 -7.95 -15.50 -3.87
CA VAL A 327 -7.67 -15.16 -2.49
C VAL A 327 -8.96 -15.36 -1.70
N ASP A 328 -8.90 -16.17 -0.66
CA ASP A 328 -10.08 -16.60 0.09
C ASP A 328 -10.55 -15.48 1.03
N ILE A 329 -11.85 -15.49 1.35
CA ILE A 329 -12.44 -14.62 2.38
C ILE A 329 -11.77 -14.87 3.73
N GLU A 330 -11.34 -16.10 4.02
CA GLU A 330 -10.59 -16.43 5.24
C GLU A 330 -9.27 -15.65 5.34
N ASP A 331 -8.57 -15.43 4.22
CA ASP A 331 -7.34 -14.63 4.21
C ASP A 331 -7.63 -13.16 4.58
N TYR A 332 -8.74 -12.61 4.08
CA TYR A 332 -9.18 -11.27 4.47
C TYR A 332 -9.53 -11.18 5.96
N ILE A 333 -10.21 -12.19 6.52
CA ILE A 333 -10.54 -12.22 7.95
C ILE A 333 -9.26 -12.27 8.80
N GLN A 334 -8.27 -13.08 8.39
CA GLN A 334 -6.99 -13.15 9.09
C GLN A 334 -6.21 -11.83 9.03
N TRP A 335 -6.19 -11.19 7.86
CA TRP A 335 -5.66 -9.84 7.71
C TRP A 335 -6.35 -8.85 8.64
N ALA A 336 -7.69 -8.82 8.62
CA ALA A 336 -8.49 -7.90 9.42
C ALA A 336 -8.23 -8.05 10.93
N LYS A 337 -8.14 -9.30 11.42
CA LYS A 337 -7.78 -9.60 12.82
C LYS A 337 -6.38 -9.08 13.18
N SER A 338 -5.43 -9.20 12.25
CA SER A 338 -4.05 -8.76 12.48
C SER A 338 -3.87 -7.23 12.55
N LEU A 339 -4.86 -6.44 12.09
CA LEU A 339 -4.79 -4.98 12.13
C LEU A 339 -4.78 -4.40 13.54
N VAL A 340 -5.26 -5.15 14.54
CA VAL A 340 -5.24 -4.70 15.94
C VAL A 340 -3.79 -4.54 16.44
N ASP A 341 -2.93 -5.49 16.07
CA ASP A 341 -1.51 -5.49 16.43
C ASP A 341 -0.66 -4.64 15.48
N ALA A 342 -1.12 -4.54 14.23
CA ALA A 342 -0.32 -4.03 13.13
C ALA A 342 -1.06 -3.02 12.22
N PRO A 343 -1.60 -1.91 12.76
CA PRO A 343 -2.31 -0.95 11.95
C PRO A 343 -1.36 0.01 11.22
N VAL A 344 -1.88 0.69 10.19
CA VAL A 344 -1.18 1.73 9.43
C VAL A 344 -2.04 2.97 9.28
N VAL A 345 -1.41 4.12 9.04
CA VAL A 345 -2.14 5.33 8.66
C VAL A 345 -2.72 5.15 7.25
N ILE A 346 -4.05 5.27 7.12
CA ILE A 346 -4.78 5.05 5.86
C ILE A 346 -5.25 6.35 5.21
N GLU A 347 -5.44 7.42 5.99
CA GLU A 347 -5.68 8.79 5.54
C GLU A 347 -4.97 9.75 6.50
N GLN A 348 -4.44 10.85 5.96
CA GLN A 348 -3.57 11.74 6.74
C GLN A 348 -3.62 13.18 6.26
N ARG A 349 -3.44 14.09 7.21
CA ARG A 349 -3.09 15.48 6.95
C ARG A 349 -1.57 15.64 7.18
N PRO A 350 -0.79 15.95 6.15
CA PRO A 350 0.66 16.09 6.30
C PRO A 350 1.04 17.45 6.91
N SER A 351 2.17 17.47 7.61
CA SER A 351 2.97 18.66 7.91
C SER A 351 4.42 18.37 7.56
N PRO A 352 5.18 19.36 7.04
CA PRO A 352 6.57 19.13 6.67
C PRO A 352 7.44 18.70 7.86
N ILE A 353 8.43 17.84 7.64
CA ILE A 353 9.25 17.25 8.71
C ILE A 353 10.15 18.30 9.41
N HIS A 354 10.57 19.33 8.68
CA HIS A 354 11.42 20.41 9.20
C HIS A 354 10.74 21.24 10.31
N THR A 355 9.42 21.14 10.47
CA THR A 355 8.72 21.80 11.59
C THR A 355 8.97 21.13 12.94
N LEU A 356 9.51 19.90 12.95
CA LEU A 356 9.87 19.17 14.17
C LEU A 356 11.26 19.53 14.72
N VAL A 357 12.05 20.33 14.01
CA VAL A 357 13.38 20.77 14.44
C VAL A 357 13.27 21.62 15.72
N PRO A 358 13.81 21.18 16.88
CA PRO A 358 13.67 21.93 18.12
C PRO A 358 14.39 23.27 18.08
N VAL A 359 13.69 24.38 18.34
CA VAL A 359 14.27 25.75 18.29
C VAL A 359 15.48 25.94 19.21
N LYS A 360 15.56 25.16 20.30
CA LYS A 360 16.65 25.24 21.28
C LYS A 360 17.92 24.49 20.87
N MET A 361 17.92 23.74 19.76
CA MET A 361 19.09 23.00 19.32
C MET A 361 20.11 23.91 18.63
N ARG A 362 21.38 23.48 18.60
CA ARG A 362 22.43 24.18 17.87
C ARG A 362 22.11 24.22 16.36
N ASP A 363 22.28 25.38 15.74
CA ASP A 363 22.06 25.62 14.31
C ASP A 363 20.62 25.29 13.84
N ALA A 364 19.63 25.36 14.74
CA ALA A 364 18.23 24.99 14.47
C ALA A 364 17.66 25.70 13.23
N TYR A 365 17.91 27.00 13.10
CA TYR A 365 17.39 27.81 11.99
C TYR A 365 17.98 27.36 10.65
N SER A 366 19.31 27.22 10.58
CA SER A 366 20.00 26.76 9.37
C SER A 366 19.58 25.35 8.98
N LYS A 367 19.49 24.42 9.95
CA LYS A 367 19.04 23.04 9.70
C LYS A 367 17.60 22.98 9.19
N LYS A 368 16.71 23.82 9.73
CA LYS A 368 15.34 23.94 9.26
C LYS A 368 15.28 24.43 7.80
N GLN A 369 16.01 25.50 7.48
CA GLN A 369 16.08 26.04 6.12
C GLN A 369 16.69 25.04 5.13
N ASN A 370 17.72 24.31 5.56
CA ASN A 370 18.35 23.28 4.75
C ASN A 370 17.42 22.07 4.53
N LEU A 371 16.61 21.66 5.51
CA LEU A 371 15.59 20.62 5.32
C LEU A 371 14.45 21.08 4.41
N GLU A 372 14.03 22.34 4.50
CA GLU A 372 13.07 22.95 3.56
C GLU A 372 13.59 22.83 2.12
N ARG A 373 14.81 23.31 1.90
CA ARG A 373 15.52 23.19 0.60
C ARG A 373 15.69 21.74 0.19
N ALA A 374 16.07 20.85 1.10
CA ALA A 374 16.29 19.44 0.79
C ALA A 374 15.03 18.76 0.26
N ILE A 375 13.85 19.11 0.77
CA ILE A 375 12.59 18.55 0.28
C ILE A 375 12.35 18.98 -1.17
N GLU A 376 12.61 20.25 -1.51
CA GLU A 376 12.50 20.76 -2.88
C GLU A 376 13.52 20.09 -3.82
N ASP A 377 14.78 20.00 -3.38
CA ASP A 377 15.85 19.34 -4.12
C ASP A 377 15.55 17.84 -4.29
N TYR A 378 14.95 17.18 -3.30
CA TYR A 378 14.58 15.76 -3.35
C TYR A 378 13.47 15.48 -4.37
N ILE A 379 12.43 16.32 -4.40
CA ILE A 379 11.37 16.24 -5.42
C ILE A 379 11.94 16.49 -6.82
N THR A 380 12.82 17.49 -6.94
CA THR A 380 13.46 17.85 -8.21
C THR A 380 14.44 16.78 -8.69
N GLU A 381 15.15 16.13 -7.77
CA GLU A 381 16.11 15.07 -8.09
C GLU A 381 15.42 13.87 -8.73
N TYR A 382 14.31 13.44 -8.13
CA TYR A 382 13.52 12.31 -8.59
C TYR A 382 12.30 12.80 -9.37
N SER A 383 12.51 13.66 -10.35
CA SER A 383 11.46 14.13 -11.25
C SER A 383 11.59 13.51 -12.64
N VAL A 384 10.45 13.14 -13.23
CA VAL A 384 10.34 12.77 -14.65
C VAL A 384 10.92 13.83 -15.60
N CYS A 385 11.04 15.10 -15.19
CA CYS A 385 11.65 16.15 -16.02
C CYS A 385 13.12 15.90 -16.35
N LYS A 386 13.81 15.03 -15.59
CA LYS A 386 15.20 14.62 -15.89
C LYS A 386 15.31 13.49 -16.92
N CYS A 387 14.19 12.86 -17.26
CA CYS A 387 14.15 11.75 -18.20
C CYS A 387 13.99 12.25 -19.63
N GLU A 388 14.53 11.49 -20.60
CA GLU A 388 14.24 11.74 -22.01
C GLU A 388 12.77 11.41 -22.35
N PRO A 389 12.12 12.20 -23.23
CA PRO A 389 10.74 11.97 -23.60
C PRO A 389 10.57 10.69 -24.43
N CYS A 390 9.51 9.93 -24.13
CA CYS A 390 9.11 8.76 -24.91
C CYS A 390 8.66 9.16 -26.32
N LYS A 391 8.83 8.26 -27.30
CA LYS A 391 8.30 8.46 -28.66
C LYS A 391 6.81 8.18 -28.71
N ASN A 392 6.16 8.64 -29.78
CA ASN A 392 4.78 8.30 -30.14
C ASN A 392 3.74 8.51 -29.02
N GLY A 393 3.93 9.55 -28.20
CA GLY A 393 3.00 9.89 -27.11
C GLY A 393 3.02 8.90 -25.93
N GLY A 394 4.10 8.10 -25.78
CA GLY A 394 4.30 7.28 -24.60
C GLY A 394 4.33 8.13 -23.32
N THR A 395 3.75 7.62 -22.25
CA THR A 395 3.76 8.31 -20.95
C THR A 395 5.01 7.93 -20.17
N LEU A 396 5.70 8.92 -19.62
CA LEU A 396 6.96 8.75 -18.93
C LEU A 396 6.75 8.54 -17.43
N VAL A 397 7.33 7.48 -16.88
CA VAL A 397 7.30 7.13 -15.45
C VAL A 397 8.73 7.11 -14.91
N LEU A 398 8.98 7.71 -13.75
CA LEU A 398 10.20 7.50 -12.98
C LEU A 398 9.90 6.56 -11.81
N LEU A 399 10.65 5.47 -11.70
CA LEU A 399 10.57 4.53 -10.59
C LEU A 399 11.97 4.26 -10.04
N ASP A 400 12.19 4.56 -8.75
CA ASP A 400 13.48 4.36 -8.07
C ASP A 400 14.68 4.96 -8.85
N GLY A 401 14.47 6.11 -9.48
CA GLY A 401 15.48 6.81 -10.29
C GLY A 401 15.64 6.29 -11.71
N ALA A 402 14.94 5.23 -12.12
CA ALA A 402 14.93 4.72 -13.48
C ALA A 402 13.73 5.23 -14.28
N CYS A 403 14.00 5.79 -15.46
CA CYS A 403 12.98 6.27 -16.39
C CYS A 403 12.42 5.11 -17.24
N THR A 404 11.11 4.94 -17.25
CA THR A 404 10.41 3.91 -18.01
C THR A 404 9.30 4.52 -18.85
N CYS A 405 9.17 4.08 -20.11
CA CYS A 405 8.11 4.51 -21.00
C CYS A 405 6.94 3.54 -20.99
N MET A 406 5.75 4.07 -20.76
CA MET A 406 4.49 3.37 -20.91
C MET A 406 3.86 3.69 -22.25
N CYS A 407 3.90 2.72 -23.14
CA CYS A 407 3.37 2.87 -24.48
C CYS A 407 1.85 2.71 -24.53
N SER A 408 1.22 3.43 -25.45
CA SER A 408 -0.17 3.16 -25.84
C SER A 408 -0.26 1.79 -26.50
N SER A 409 -1.49 1.30 -26.68
CA SER A 409 -1.75 -0.03 -27.26
C SER A 409 -1.13 -0.23 -28.65
N TYR A 410 -0.90 0.85 -29.40
CA TYR A 410 -0.40 0.85 -30.77
C TYR A 410 1.13 0.82 -30.92
N PHE A 411 1.89 0.97 -29.84
CA PHE A 411 3.35 1.07 -29.91
C PHE A 411 4.04 0.15 -28.88
N LYS A 412 5.27 -0.25 -29.19
CA LYS A 412 6.14 -1.09 -28.37
C LYS A 412 7.60 -0.65 -28.45
N GLY A 413 8.42 -1.37 -27.69
CA GLY A 413 9.84 -1.06 -27.50
C GLY A 413 10.07 -0.17 -26.28
N VAL A 414 11.33 -0.10 -25.86
CA VAL A 414 11.76 0.58 -24.62
C VAL A 414 11.35 2.06 -24.58
N ALA A 415 11.28 2.72 -25.73
CA ALA A 415 10.89 4.13 -25.85
C ALA A 415 9.60 4.32 -26.67
N CYS A 416 8.79 3.27 -26.84
CA CYS A 416 7.57 3.27 -27.66
C CYS A 416 7.82 3.59 -29.15
N GLN A 417 9.01 3.26 -29.67
CA GLN A 417 9.46 3.63 -31.00
C GLN A 417 8.95 2.71 -32.12
N ILE A 418 8.47 1.51 -31.78
CA ILE A 418 8.07 0.49 -32.75
C ILE A 418 6.54 0.45 -32.82
N PRO A 419 5.90 0.70 -33.98
CA PRO A 419 4.48 0.44 -34.15
C PRO A 419 4.16 -1.04 -33.94
N ARG A 420 3.08 -1.34 -33.24
CA ARG A 420 2.52 -2.70 -33.17
C ARG A 420 1.67 -2.91 -34.42
N SER A 421 2.17 -3.77 -35.32
CA SER A 421 1.57 -4.14 -36.61
C SER A 421 0.38 -5.07 -36.47
#